data_AF-A0A250JQC5-F1
#
_entry.id   AF-A0A250JQC5-F1
#
_cell.length_a   1.000
_cell.length_b   1.000
_cell.length_c   1.000
_cell.angle_alpha   90.00
_cell.angle_beta   90.00
_cell.angle_gamma   90.00
#
_symmetry.space_group_name_H-M   'P 1'
#
loop_
_entity.id
_entity.type
_entity.pdbx_description
1 polymer ?
#
loop_
_entity_poly.entity_id
_entity_poly.type
_entity_poly.pdbx_seq_one_letter_code
_entity_poly.pdbx_strand_id
1 'polypeptide(L)'
;MQPKLNRLLRALAREGLEVAYDGRLYSVRLQGDAHAPPAEVLLPPDLPVEGKAFQQLAHLAALRHPSGGQVLRVRATPDFHPGDSGVAIGSVLHTRGLVVPGAIGTDINCGMRLHVANVSVEAFLAKRTAFVERMKGHYFFGTRDVTMGSRASEALLRDGVQGWLVETLERPLGCAGRADLAQLDAEVARIHLGGGLKGHPRWAPESFTREGLVRDAGLATIGGGNHFVEVQRVEAVEDRARAWGWGVREGQLAFMIHSGSRDVGKHVGVAWQDRARQAWPVGAPLPESGILPLGDARLVEQYLEAEATAANYAFLNRLLLAELLRQTLRELFGDVEAPLVYDVPHNLTLPYEGGWLARKGACPAGAEQPVIIPGSMGATSFLMVGCGDARALESASHGAGRARSRFSLSRGGADQSEAALGLTGVDCITLRAERRVEEAPAAYKPIRPVVDAQVEAGIVREVARLAPLLTFKA
;
A
#
# COMPACT_ATOMS: atom_id res chain seq x y z
N MET A 1 2.03 33.33 4.45
CA MET A 1 2.56 32.05 3.93
C MET A 1 4.08 32.09 3.72
N GLN A 2 4.62 33.09 3.00
CA GLN A 2 6.06 33.26 2.75
C GLN A 2 7.01 33.26 3.97
N PRO A 3 6.67 33.85 5.15
CA PRO A 3 7.59 33.86 6.30
C PRO A 3 7.84 32.47 6.90
N LYS A 4 6.81 31.60 6.91
CA LYS A 4 6.92 30.22 7.39
C LYS A 4 7.75 29.37 6.43
N LEU A 5 7.52 29.52 5.12
CA LEU A 5 8.31 28.85 4.08
C LEU A 5 9.79 29.24 4.17
N ASN A 6 10.11 30.53 4.24
CA ASN A 6 11.51 30.99 4.36
C ASN A 6 12.19 30.44 5.62
N ARG A 7 11.47 30.32 6.74
CA ARG A 7 11.99 29.69 7.96
C ARG A 7 12.27 28.20 7.76
N LEU A 8 11.38 27.48 7.09
CA LEU A 8 11.56 26.06 6.76
C LEU A 8 12.78 25.87 5.86
N LEU A 9 12.88 26.60 4.75
CA LEU A 9 14.00 26.51 3.81
C LEU A 9 15.36 26.76 4.50
N ARG A 10 15.44 27.78 5.38
CA ARG A 10 16.65 28.03 6.19
C ARG A 10 16.94 26.92 7.20
N ALA A 11 15.91 26.26 7.74
CA ALA A 11 16.11 25.12 8.64
C ALA A 11 16.69 23.92 7.88
N LEU A 12 16.11 23.58 6.73
CA LEU A 12 16.58 22.50 5.85
C LEU A 12 18.01 22.77 5.34
N ALA A 13 18.33 24.03 5.01
CA ALA A 13 19.68 24.41 4.62
C ALA A 13 20.73 24.20 5.73
N ARG A 14 20.37 24.44 7.00
CA ARG A 14 21.25 24.13 8.14
C ARG A 14 21.41 22.63 8.39
N GLU A 15 20.48 21.83 7.88
CA GLU A 15 20.52 20.37 7.91
C GLU A 15 21.22 19.78 6.67
N GLY A 16 21.94 20.61 5.88
CA GLY A 16 22.72 20.15 4.74
C GLY A 16 21.92 19.94 3.45
N LEU A 17 20.73 20.53 3.33
CA LEU A 17 19.89 20.41 2.12
C LEU A 17 19.92 21.68 1.25
N GLU A 18 19.94 21.50 -0.05
CA GLU A 18 19.58 22.51 -1.04
C GLU A 18 18.09 22.33 -1.38
N VAL A 19 17.28 23.34 -1.11
CA VAL A 19 15.82 23.28 -1.29
C VAL A 19 15.34 24.48 -2.09
N ALA A 20 14.66 24.20 -3.20
CA ALA A 20 13.95 25.19 -4.01
C ALA A 20 12.44 24.89 -4.01
N TYR A 21 11.63 25.93 -4.13
CA TYR A 21 10.17 25.82 -4.24
C TYR A 21 9.64 26.81 -5.26
N ASP A 22 8.86 26.34 -6.23
CA ASP A 22 8.33 27.15 -7.33
C ASP A 22 6.86 27.57 -7.14
N GLY A 23 6.25 27.24 -5.99
CA GLY A 23 4.83 27.47 -5.72
C GLY A 23 3.98 26.20 -5.75
N ARG A 24 4.50 25.08 -6.27
CA ARG A 24 3.79 23.78 -6.29
C ARG A 24 4.72 22.60 -6.03
N LEU A 25 5.97 22.69 -6.48
CA LEU A 25 6.96 21.63 -6.42
C LEU A 25 8.13 22.03 -5.52
N TYR A 26 8.48 21.17 -4.56
CA TYR A 26 9.76 21.27 -3.86
C TYR A 26 10.80 20.46 -4.61
N SER A 27 11.98 21.03 -4.83
CA SER A 27 13.17 20.33 -5.32
C SER A 27 14.20 20.28 -4.21
N VAL A 28 14.65 19.09 -3.83
CA VAL A 28 15.53 18.85 -2.68
C VAL A 28 16.75 18.03 -3.08
N ARG A 29 17.93 18.43 -2.58
CA ARG A 29 19.21 17.74 -2.79
C ARG A 29 20.10 17.87 -1.56
N LEU A 30 21.06 16.96 -1.39
CA LEU A 30 22.16 17.13 -0.43
C LEU A 30 23.12 18.22 -0.91
N GLN A 31 23.55 19.12 -0.01
CA GLN A 31 24.59 20.10 -0.29
C GLN A 31 25.89 19.40 -0.67
N GLY A 32 26.55 19.87 -1.73
CA GLY A 32 27.83 19.34 -2.18
C GLY A 32 27.76 18.08 -3.07
N ASP A 33 26.59 17.46 -3.26
CA ASP A 33 26.41 16.38 -4.24
C ASP A 33 25.73 16.91 -5.52
N ALA A 34 26.49 17.68 -6.30
CA ALA A 34 25.99 18.26 -7.56
C ALA A 34 25.58 17.21 -8.60
N HIS A 35 26.05 15.97 -8.46
CA HIS A 35 25.78 14.87 -9.38
C HIS A 35 24.49 14.12 -9.05
N ALA A 36 23.95 14.22 -7.84
CA ALA A 36 22.68 13.61 -7.49
C ALA A 36 21.52 14.35 -8.20
N PRO A 37 20.54 13.61 -8.78
CA PRO A 37 19.33 14.25 -9.26
C PRO A 37 18.61 14.93 -8.09
N PRO A 38 17.90 16.05 -8.31
CA PRO A 38 17.03 16.58 -7.27
C PRO A 38 15.84 15.62 -7.04
N ALA A 39 15.47 15.42 -5.79
CA ALA A 39 14.21 14.81 -5.43
C ALA A 39 13.10 15.86 -5.53
N GLU A 40 12.04 15.55 -6.27
CA GLU A 40 10.92 16.48 -6.47
C GLU A 40 9.68 16.01 -5.73
N VAL A 41 9.01 16.94 -5.04
CA VAL A 41 7.83 16.65 -4.21
C VAL A 41 6.70 17.56 -4.62
N LEU A 42 5.60 16.96 -5.09
CA LEU A 42 4.36 17.69 -5.32
C LEU A 42 3.73 17.96 -3.95
N LEU A 43 3.79 19.21 -3.49
CA LEU A 43 3.22 19.56 -2.20
C LEU A 43 2.69 21.00 -2.15
N PRO A 44 1.38 21.15 -1.96
CA PRO A 44 0.77 22.43 -1.59
C PRO A 44 1.38 23.06 -0.33
N PRO A 45 1.44 24.39 -0.23
CA PRO A 45 2.08 25.09 0.88
C PRO A 45 1.33 24.99 2.22
N ASP A 46 0.08 24.55 2.20
CA ASP A 46 -0.80 24.36 3.35
C ASP A 46 -0.68 22.96 3.97
N LEU A 47 -0.11 21.99 3.27
CA LEU A 47 0.16 20.67 3.83
C LEU A 47 1.40 20.70 4.77
N PRO A 48 1.32 20.03 5.94
CA PRO A 48 2.43 20.00 6.87
C PRO A 48 3.61 19.18 6.31
N VAL A 49 4.82 19.62 6.66
CA VAL A 49 6.07 18.98 6.22
C VAL A 49 7.03 18.77 7.39
N GLU A 50 7.71 17.63 7.37
CA GLU A 50 8.76 17.28 8.30
C GLU A 50 10.11 17.26 7.58
N GLY A 51 11.11 17.99 8.09
CA GLY A 51 12.43 18.07 7.46
C GLY A 51 13.13 16.72 7.31
N LYS A 52 12.88 15.80 8.25
CA LYS A 52 13.34 14.41 8.17
C LYS A 52 12.89 13.70 6.88
N ALA A 53 11.68 13.95 6.38
CA ALA A 53 11.21 13.34 5.14
C ALA A 53 11.99 13.85 3.93
N PHE A 54 12.32 15.14 3.90
CA PHE A 54 13.17 15.72 2.86
C PHE A 54 14.60 15.19 2.90
N GLN A 55 15.18 15.03 4.09
CA GLN A 55 16.49 14.39 4.25
C GLN A 55 16.46 12.99 3.65
N GLN A 56 15.47 12.16 4.02
CA GLN A 56 15.34 10.80 3.51
C GLN A 56 15.25 10.75 1.97
N LEU A 57 14.49 11.68 1.36
CA LEU A 57 14.40 11.79 -0.10
C LEU A 57 15.73 12.19 -0.74
N ALA A 58 16.44 13.16 -0.15
CA ALA A 58 17.72 13.63 -0.65
C ALA A 58 18.79 12.53 -0.59
N HIS A 59 18.86 11.78 0.51
CA HIS A 59 19.75 10.63 0.62
C HIS A 59 19.39 9.52 -0.36
N LEU A 60 18.08 9.25 -0.55
CA LEU A 60 17.64 8.27 -1.54
C LEU A 60 18.08 8.68 -2.95
N ALA A 61 17.98 9.96 -3.29
CA ALA A 61 18.41 10.50 -4.58
C ALA A 61 19.93 10.40 -4.81
N ALA A 62 20.72 10.47 -3.74
CA ALA A 62 22.17 10.36 -3.79
C ALA A 62 22.69 8.91 -3.89
N LEU A 63 21.82 7.90 -3.80
CA LEU A 63 22.26 6.50 -3.82
C LEU A 63 22.91 6.11 -5.14
N ARG A 64 24.08 5.47 -5.01
CA ARG A 64 24.88 4.88 -6.08
C ARG A 64 25.48 3.58 -5.56
N HIS A 65 25.77 2.65 -6.45
CA HIS A 65 26.50 1.45 -6.10
C HIS A 65 27.95 1.55 -6.61
N PRO A 66 28.98 1.17 -5.82
CA PRO A 66 30.38 1.33 -6.23
C PRO A 66 30.76 0.58 -7.51
N SER A 67 30.09 -0.55 -7.78
CA SER A 67 30.28 -1.34 -9.01
C SER A 67 29.53 -0.79 -10.22
N GLY A 68 28.94 0.41 -10.12
CA GLY A 68 28.08 0.99 -11.14
C GLY A 68 26.59 0.84 -10.81
N GLY A 69 25.78 1.70 -11.43
CA GLY A 69 24.36 1.84 -11.13
C GLY A 69 24.08 3.07 -10.26
N GLN A 70 22.95 3.73 -10.53
CA GLN A 70 22.60 4.98 -9.87
C GLN A 70 21.10 5.23 -9.88
N VAL A 71 20.68 6.13 -9.00
CA VAL A 71 19.36 6.75 -9.06
C VAL A 71 19.33 7.80 -10.17
N LEU A 72 18.27 7.77 -10.99
CA LEU A 72 18.04 8.69 -12.09
C LEU A 72 17.05 9.80 -11.72
N ARG A 73 15.94 9.44 -11.05
CA ARG A 73 14.90 10.38 -10.62
C ARG A 73 14.30 9.93 -9.29
N VAL A 74 13.99 10.89 -8.43
CA VAL A 74 13.19 10.67 -7.22
C VAL A 74 11.99 11.60 -7.25
N ARG A 75 10.81 11.04 -7.04
CA ARG A 75 9.56 11.78 -6.86
C ARG A 75 8.93 11.43 -5.53
N ALA A 76 8.16 12.34 -4.96
CA ALA A 76 7.29 12.03 -3.85
C ALA A 76 5.89 12.61 -4.02
N THR A 77 4.90 11.83 -3.61
CA THR A 77 3.48 12.17 -3.66
C THR A 77 3.09 13.09 -2.49
N PRO A 78 1.96 13.82 -2.53
CA PRO A 78 1.64 14.80 -1.49
C PRO A 78 1.43 14.23 -0.07
N ASP A 79 1.12 12.95 0.03
CA ASP A 79 1.04 12.17 1.28
C ASP A 79 2.41 11.79 1.87
N PHE A 80 3.52 12.29 1.29
CA PHE A 80 4.84 11.91 1.76
C PHE A 80 5.08 12.29 3.23
N HIS A 81 5.80 11.44 3.95
CA HIS A 81 6.13 11.63 5.37
C HIS A 81 7.33 10.77 5.77
N PRO A 82 7.98 11.04 6.92
CA PRO A 82 9.15 10.27 7.33
C PRO A 82 8.78 8.80 7.53
N GLY A 83 9.59 7.90 6.97
CA GLY A 83 9.51 6.47 7.27
C GLY A 83 10.51 6.07 8.35
N ASP A 84 10.13 5.09 9.18
CA ASP A 84 10.96 4.64 10.29
C ASP A 84 12.23 3.89 9.81
N SER A 85 12.22 3.35 8.60
CA SER A 85 13.35 2.62 8.00
C SER A 85 14.34 3.49 7.22
N GLY A 86 14.24 4.83 7.34
CA GLY A 86 15.14 5.75 6.62
C GLY A 86 14.68 6.12 5.22
N VAL A 87 13.56 5.57 4.72
CA VAL A 87 12.97 5.93 3.43
C VAL A 87 11.62 6.59 3.66
N ALA A 88 11.44 7.79 3.10
CA ALA A 88 10.18 8.50 3.21
C ALA A 88 9.07 7.68 2.54
N ILE A 89 7.94 7.54 3.22
CA ILE A 89 6.73 6.99 2.62
C ILE A 89 6.20 8.04 1.63
N GLY A 90 5.62 7.63 0.51
CA GLY A 90 5.30 8.51 -0.62
C GLY A 90 6.39 8.55 -1.70
N SER A 91 7.51 7.85 -1.53
CA SER A 91 8.66 7.91 -2.43
C SER A 91 8.49 7.03 -3.67
N VAL A 92 8.94 7.56 -4.80
CA VAL A 92 9.06 6.86 -6.08
C VAL A 92 10.47 7.06 -6.61
N LEU A 93 11.16 5.95 -6.89
CA LEU A 93 12.57 5.92 -7.20
C LEU A 93 12.79 5.24 -8.56
N HIS A 94 13.27 6.00 -9.56
CA HIS A 94 13.72 5.47 -10.84
C HIS A 94 15.23 5.26 -10.81
N THR A 95 15.67 4.02 -11.03
CA THR A 95 17.09 3.62 -10.97
C THR A 95 17.54 2.98 -12.28
N ARG A 96 18.85 2.94 -12.49
CA ARG A 96 19.49 2.15 -13.55
C ARG A 96 20.64 1.35 -12.96
N GLY A 97 20.70 0.07 -13.30
CA GLY A 97 21.78 -0.82 -12.86
C GLY A 97 21.83 -1.10 -11.36
N LEU A 98 20.80 -0.71 -10.60
CA LEU A 98 20.67 -1.06 -9.19
C LEU A 98 19.20 -1.18 -8.76
N VAL A 99 18.96 -1.92 -7.68
CA VAL A 99 17.68 -1.96 -6.93
C VAL A 99 17.96 -1.67 -5.46
N VAL A 100 16.94 -1.26 -4.71
CA VAL A 100 17.11 -0.83 -3.31
C VAL A 100 16.13 -1.59 -2.42
N PRO A 101 16.50 -2.79 -1.90
CA PRO A 101 15.61 -3.57 -1.03
C PRO A 101 15.08 -2.78 0.18
N GLY A 102 15.93 -1.94 0.77
CA GLY A 102 15.55 -1.06 1.88
C GLY A 102 14.51 0.00 1.52
N ALA A 103 14.35 0.35 0.24
CA ALA A 103 13.34 1.30 -0.21
C ALA A 103 11.93 0.70 -0.21
N ILE A 104 11.78 -0.58 -0.58
CA ILE A 104 10.50 -1.28 -0.48
C ILE A 104 10.19 -1.67 0.96
N GLY A 105 11.21 -2.07 1.73
CA GLY A 105 11.08 -2.47 3.12
C GLY A 105 10.48 -3.88 3.28
N THR A 106 9.82 -4.13 4.41
CA THR A 106 9.35 -5.47 4.80
C THR A 106 7.90 -5.77 4.44
N ASP A 107 7.11 -4.76 4.11
CA ASP A 107 5.71 -4.92 3.76
C ASP A 107 5.53 -4.82 2.23
N ILE A 108 6.13 -5.82 1.56
CA ILE A 108 6.20 -5.95 0.12
C ILE A 108 4.80 -6.16 -0.44
N ASN A 109 4.47 -5.46 -1.54
CA ASN A 109 3.13 -5.42 -2.11
C ASN A 109 2.05 -5.19 -1.04
N CYS A 110 2.32 -4.36 -0.04
CA CYS A 110 1.22 -3.69 0.63
C CYS A 110 0.42 -2.94 -0.43
N GLY A 111 -0.91 -2.96 -0.30
CA GLY A 111 -1.78 -2.44 -1.35
C GLY A 111 -3.23 -2.37 -0.93
N MET A 112 -4.03 -1.88 -1.86
CA MET A 112 -5.45 -1.61 -1.69
C MET A 112 -6.27 -2.49 -2.61
N ARG A 113 -7.37 -3.02 -2.11
CA ARG A 113 -8.37 -3.76 -2.90
C ARG A 113 -9.75 -3.21 -2.61
N LEU A 114 -10.49 -2.86 -3.65
CA LEU A 114 -11.83 -2.27 -3.54
C LEU A 114 -12.88 -3.18 -4.19
N HIS A 115 -13.96 -3.41 -3.46
CA HIS A 115 -15.14 -4.09 -3.95
C HIS A 115 -16.37 -3.21 -3.74
N VAL A 116 -17.38 -3.44 -4.57
CA VAL A 116 -18.75 -2.97 -4.34
C VAL A 116 -19.66 -4.17 -4.14
N ALA A 117 -20.78 -3.99 -3.45
CA ALA A 117 -21.74 -5.07 -3.19
C ALA A 117 -23.18 -4.62 -3.50
N ASN A 118 -24.03 -5.56 -3.91
CA ASN A 118 -25.45 -5.33 -4.19
C ASN A 118 -26.34 -5.44 -2.93
N VAL A 119 -25.81 -5.09 -1.77
CA VAL A 119 -26.55 -4.98 -0.50
C VAL A 119 -26.78 -3.50 -0.21
N SER A 120 -28.00 -3.10 0.16
CA SER A 120 -28.25 -1.72 0.57
C SER A 120 -27.54 -1.41 1.90
N VAL A 121 -27.07 -0.18 2.06
CA VAL A 121 -26.42 0.25 3.31
C VAL A 121 -27.37 0.08 4.51
N GLU A 122 -28.66 0.34 4.33
CA GLU A 122 -29.67 0.13 5.37
C GLU A 122 -29.79 -1.34 5.79
N ALA A 123 -29.87 -2.26 4.83
CA ALA A 123 -29.93 -3.69 5.13
C ALA A 123 -28.65 -4.18 5.82
N PHE A 124 -27.48 -3.70 5.36
CA PHE A 124 -26.20 -3.98 6.01
C PHE A 124 -26.20 -3.53 7.47
N LEU A 125 -26.60 -2.28 7.74
CA LEU A 125 -26.65 -1.72 9.08
C LEU A 125 -27.61 -2.48 10.00
N ALA A 126 -28.75 -2.96 9.48
CA ALA A 126 -29.70 -3.77 10.25
C ALA A 126 -29.13 -5.11 10.75
N LYS A 127 -28.12 -5.68 10.07
CA LYS A 127 -27.42 -6.91 10.49
C LYS A 127 -25.96 -6.68 10.91
N ARG A 128 -25.56 -5.42 11.11
CA ARG A 128 -24.17 -5.01 11.40
C ARG A 128 -23.56 -5.78 12.57
N THR A 129 -24.28 -5.92 13.69
CA THR A 129 -23.74 -6.62 14.88
C THR A 129 -23.40 -8.08 14.57
N ALA A 130 -24.29 -8.77 13.84
CA ALA A 130 -24.07 -10.16 13.44
C ALA A 130 -22.93 -10.32 12.42
N PHE A 131 -22.75 -9.32 11.56
CA PHE A 131 -21.60 -9.22 10.65
C PHE A 131 -20.30 -9.02 11.41
N VAL A 132 -20.24 -8.03 12.30
CA VAL A 132 -19.05 -7.70 13.10
C VAL A 132 -18.56 -8.90 13.91
N GLU A 133 -19.44 -9.62 14.59
CA GLU A 133 -19.02 -10.78 15.40
C GLU A 133 -18.43 -11.92 14.54
N ARG A 134 -18.99 -12.19 13.35
CA ARG A 134 -18.41 -13.16 12.41
C ARG A 134 -17.05 -12.71 11.91
N MET A 135 -16.93 -11.45 11.50
CA MET A 135 -15.68 -10.90 10.98
C MET A 135 -14.58 -10.82 12.04
N LYS A 136 -14.90 -10.58 13.31
CA LYS A 136 -13.92 -10.68 14.42
C LYS A 136 -13.34 -12.10 14.52
N GLY A 137 -14.16 -13.13 14.33
CA GLY A 137 -13.71 -14.51 14.23
C GLY A 137 -12.62 -14.68 13.17
N HIS A 138 -12.90 -14.23 11.95
CA HIS A 138 -11.98 -14.35 10.82
C HIS A 138 -10.71 -13.50 11.00
N TYR A 139 -10.88 -12.22 11.26
CA TYR A 139 -9.80 -11.23 11.20
C TYR A 139 -8.95 -11.15 12.46
N PHE A 140 -9.48 -11.53 13.63
CA PHE A 140 -8.78 -11.38 14.91
C PHE A 140 -8.59 -12.67 15.69
N PHE A 141 -9.60 -13.55 15.72
CA PHE A 141 -9.57 -14.75 16.58
C PHE A 141 -9.07 -16.01 15.88
N GLY A 142 -8.70 -15.92 14.60
CA GLY A 142 -8.10 -17.04 13.88
C GLY A 142 -9.06 -18.20 13.58
N THR A 143 -10.37 -17.95 13.53
CA THR A 143 -11.37 -19.01 13.24
C THR A 143 -11.52 -19.30 11.75
N ARG A 144 -10.79 -18.56 10.88
CA ARG A 144 -10.80 -18.75 9.42
C ARG A 144 -10.10 -20.04 9.02
N ASP A 145 -10.63 -20.70 7.99
CA ASP A 145 -9.97 -21.82 7.32
C ASP A 145 -9.44 -21.35 5.95
N VAL A 146 -8.13 -21.19 5.86
CA VAL A 146 -7.41 -20.82 4.62
C VAL A 146 -6.47 -21.93 4.18
N THR A 147 -6.80 -23.18 4.54
CA THR A 147 -6.01 -24.36 4.17
C THR A 147 -5.88 -24.46 2.64
N MET A 148 -4.68 -24.74 2.15
CA MET A 148 -4.43 -25.09 0.76
C MET A 148 -3.46 -26.29 0.65
N GLY A 149 -3.42 -26.93 -0.51
CA GLY A 149 -2.40 -27.96 -0.79
C GLY A 149 -1.04 -27.33 -1.06
N SER A 150 0.04 -28.07 -0.79
CA SER A 150 1.42 -27.69 -1.12
C SER A 150 1.61 -27.28 -2.58
N ARG A 151 1.01 -27.99 -3.55
CA ARG A 151 1.01 -27.60 -4.97
C ARG A 151 0.45 -26.18 -5.19
N ALA A 152 -0.70 -25.86 -4.59
CA ALA A 152 -1.31 -24.53 -4.67
C ALA A 152 -0.46 -23.46 -3.97
N SER A 153 0.19 -23.80 -2.84
CA SER A 153 1.12 -22.92 -2.14
C SER A 153 2.36 -22.60 -2.98
N GLU A 154 2.98 -23.60 -3.62
CA GLU A 154 4.13 -23.37 -4.49
C GLU A 154 3.75 -22.61 -5.76
N ALA A 155 2.61 -22.94 -6.37
CA ALA A 155 2.09 -22.22 -7.53
C ALA A 155 1.73 -20.76 -7.20
N LEU A 156 1.18 -20.49 -6.01
CA LEU A 156 1.02 -19.14 -5.49
C LEU A 156 2.35 -18.40 -5.46
N LEU A 157 3.36 -18.97 -4.80
CA LEU A 157 4.63 -18.29 -4.60
C LEU A 157 5.37 -18.04 -5.93
N ARG A 158 5.19 -18.92 -6.92
CA ARG A 158 5.81 -18.82 -8.25
C ARG A 158 5.07 -17.90 -9.22
N ASP A 159 3.74 -18.04 -9.29
CA ASP A 159 2.93 -17.46 -10.37
C ASP A 159 1.74 -16.60 -9.87
N GLY A 160 1.65 -16.37 -8.56
CA GLY A 160 0.62 -15.52 -7.95
C GLY A 160 -0.77 -16.14 -7.91
N VAL A 161 -1.78 -15.27 -7.96
CA VAL A 161 -3.20 -15.66 -7.86
C VAL A 161 -3.60 -16.64 -8.97
N GLN A 162 -3.09 -16.46 -10.19
CA GLN A 162 -3.36 -17.37 -11.31
C GLN A 162 -2.83 -18.79 -11.04
N GLY A 163 -1.57 -18.90 -10.58
CA GLY A 163 -0.99 -20.19 -10.22
C GLY A 163 -1.75 -20.87 -9.09
N TRP A 164 -2.14 -20.10 -8.07
CA TRP A 164 -2.97 -20.60 -6.97
C TRP A 164 -4.35 -21.09 -7.46
N LEU A 165 -5.01 -20.34 -8.34
CA LEU A 165 -6.34 -20.69 -8.87
C LEU A 165 -6.32 -22.00 -9.65
N VAL A 166 -5.34 -22.21 -10.54
CA VAL A 166 -5.22 -23.44 -11.33
C VAL A 166 -5.20 -24.68 -10.43
N GLU A 167 -4.37 -24.65 -9.39
CA GLU A 167 -4.25 -25.77 -8.45
C GLU A 167 -5.48 -25.89 -7.52
N THR A 168 -6.09 -24.76 -7.18
CA THR A 168 -7.28 -24.72 -6.31
C THR A 168 -8.54 -25.22 -7.03
N LEU A 169 -8.66 -25.01 -8.34
CA LEU A 169 -9.76 -25.54 -9.15
C LEU A 169 -9.79 -27.08 -9.16
N GLU A 170 -8.63 -27.73 -9.17
CA GLU A 170 -8.54 -29.20 -9.08
C GLU A 170 -8.98 -29.73 -7.71
N ARG A 171 -8.58 -29.02 -6.64
CA ARG A 171 -8.83 -29.45 -5.26
C ARG A 171 -9.05 -28.26 -4.33
N PRO A 172 -10.28 -27.71 -4.27
CA PRO A 172 -10.55 -26.56 -3.44
C PRO A 172 -10.62 -26.98 -1.97
N LEU A 173 -9.94 -26.22 -1.11
CA LEU A 173 -9.81 -26.46 0.32
C LEU A 173 -10.12 -25.17 1.10
N GLY A 174 -10.42 -25.33 2.39
CA GLY A 174 -10.77 -24.22 3.28
C GLY A 174 -11.87 -23.31 2.72
N CYS A 175 -11.70 -22.00 2.86
CA CYS A 175 -12.66 -21.03 2.35
C CYS A 175 -12.81 -21.07 0.82
N ALA A 176 -11.81 -21.51 0.06
CA ALA A 176 -11.92 -21.64 -1.40
C ALA A 176 -12.92 -22.75 -1.80
N GLY A 177 -13.14 -23.76 -0.95
CA GLY A 177 -14.18 -24.78 -1.14
C GLY A 177 -15.61 -24.27 -1.11
N ARG A 178 -15.82 -23.03 -0.65
CA ARG A 178 -17.13 -22.35 -0.60
C ARG A 178 -17.15 -21.07 -1.46
N ALA A 179 -16.05 -20.80 -2.16
CA ALA A 179 -15.92 -19.62 -3.00
C ALA A 179 -16.50 -19.88 -4.40
N ASP A 180 -16.96 -18.81 -5.04
CA ASP A 180 -17.22 -18.84 -6.47
C ASP A 180 -15.88 -18.68 -7.21
N LEU A 181 -15.25 -19.81 -7.55
CA LEU A 181 -13.94 -19.81 -8.22
C LEU A 181 -14.00 -19.23 -9.64
N ALA A 182 -15.17 -19.30 -10.31
CA ALA A 182 -15.35 -18.70 -11.63
C ALA A 182 -15.38 -17.17 -11.53
N GLN A 183 -16.03 -16.62 -10.51
CA GLN A 183 -15.94 -15.18 -10.19
C GLN A 183 -14.50 -14.78 -9.88
N LEU A 184 -13.78 -15.54 -9.07
CA LEU A 184 -12.38 -15.21 -8.73
C LEU A 184 -11.46 -15.20 -9.96
N ASP A 185 -11.62 -16.18 -10.86
CA ASP A 185 -10.87 -16.25 -12.12
C ASP A 185 -11.17 -15.06 -13.04
N ALA A 186 -12.46 -14.74 -13.24
CA ALA A 186 -12.87 -13.58 -14.05
C ALA A 186 -12.34 -12.24 -13.49
N GLU A 187 -12.17 -12.15 -12.17
CA GLU A 187 -11.68 -10.95 -11.49
C GLU A 187 -10.15 -10.78 -11.54
N VAL A 188 -9.40 -11.80 -11.93
CA VAL A 188 -7.93 -11.72 -12.07
C VAL A 188 -7.51 -10.55 -12.95
N ALA A 189 -8.25 -10.28 -14.03
CA ALA A 189 -7.98 -9.16 -14.95
C ALA A 189 -8.11 -7.77 -14.28
N ARG A 190 -8.75 -7.68 -13.10
CA ARG A 190 -8.89 -6.46 -12.30
C ARG A 190 -7.91 -6.40 -11.12
N ILE A 191 -6.97 -7.34 -11.04
CA ILE A 191 -5.85 -7.28 -10.12
C ILE A 191 -4.64 -6.74 -10.91
N HIS A 192 -3.91 -5.78 -10.36
CA HIS A 192 -2.70 -5.25 -10.99
C HIS A 192 -1.75 -6.40 -11.36
N LEU A 193 -1.27 -6.40 -12.62
CA LEU A 193 -0.45 -7.48 -13.21
C LEU A 193 -1.11 -8.88 -13.17
N GLY A 194 -2.43 -8.97 -13.11
CA GLY A 194 -3.13 -10.25 -12.98
C GLY A 194 -2.91 -10.92 -11.62
N GLY A 195 -2.46 -10.15 -10.60
CA GLY A 195 -2.20 -10.69 -9.27
C GLY A 195 -1.03 -11.67 -9.20
N GLY A 196 -0.10 -11.59 -10.15
CA GLY A 196 1.07 -12.46 -10.19
C GLY A 196 2.30 -11.81 -10.79
N LEU A 197 3.43 -12.10 -10.18
CA LEU A 197 4.78 -11.84 -10.69
C LEU A 197 5.53 -13.17 -10.73
N LYS A 198 6.63 -13.24 -11.49
CA LYS A 198 7.49 -14.42 -11.53
C LYS A 198 8.35 -14.49 -10.28
N GLY A 199 7.87 -15.23 -9.28
CA GLY A 199 8.57 -15.53 -8.04
C GLY A 199 9.13 -16.94 -8.02
N HIS A 200 9.67 -17.33 -6.86
CA HIS A 200 10.19 -18.68 -6.63
C HIS A 200 10.00 -19.12 -5.16
N PRO A 201 9.48 -20.33 -4.89
CA PRO A 201 9.20 -20.81 -3.53
C PRO A 201 10.41 -20.85 -2.59
N ARG A 202 11.62 -21.05 -3.12
CA ARG A 202 12.91 -20.98 -2.38
C ARG A 202 13.11 -19.71 -1.53
N TRP A 203 12.41 -18.62 -1.85
CA TRP A 203 12.51 -17.36 -1.11
C TRP A 203 11.44 -17.18 -0.03
N ALA A 204 10.49 -18.12 0.06
CA ALA A 204 9.47 -18.13 1.09
C ALA A 204 9.95 -18.90 2.34
N PRO A 205 9.29 -18.70 3.50
CA PRO A 205 9.50 -19.57 4.65
C PRO A 205 9.23 -21.04 4.31
N GLU A 206 10.04 -21.94 4.88
CA GLU A 206 9.99 -23.38 4.62
C GLU A 206 8.59 -23.99 4.83
N SER A 207 7.78 -23.41 5.73
CA SER A 207 6.40 -23.85 5.98
C SER A 207 5.49 -23.84 4.75
N PHE A 208 5.84 -23.09 3.70
CA PHE A 208 5.06 -23.02 2.45
C PHE A 208 5.47 -24.06 1.41
N THR A 209 6.62 -24.72 1.57
CA THR A 209 7.19 -25.68 0.60
C THR A 209 7.22 -27.10 1.15
N ARG A 210 6.60 -27.34 2.31
CA ARG A 210 6.45 -28.69 2.87
C ARG A 210 5.32 -29.41 2.15
N GLU A 211 5.52 -30.71 1.92
CA GLU A 211 4.48 -31.56 1.33
C GLU A 211 3.22 -31.61 2.21
N GLY A 212 2.07 -31.90 1.57
CA GLY A 212 0.79 -32.01 2.25
C GLY A 212 0.01 -30.69 2.30
N LEU A 213 -0.54 -30.37 3.47
CA LEU A 213 -1.41 -29.21 3.69
C LEU A 213 -0.62 -28.03 4.26
N VAL A 214 -0.87 -26.85 3.69
CA VAL A 214 -0.32 -25.57 4.16
C VAL A 214 -1.42 -24.79 4.86
N ARG A 215 -1.13 -24.37 6.10
CA ARG A 215 -2.02 -23.56 6.96
C ARG A 215 -1.23 -22.42 7.57
N ASP A 216 -1.05 -21.37 6.80
CA ASP A 216 -0.32 -20.20 7.26
C ASP A 216 -1.17 -19.34 8.22
N ALA A 217 -0.58 -18.97 9.36
CA ALA A 217 -1.25 -18.16 10.37
C ALA A 217 -1.34 -16.67 9.98
N GLY A 218 -0.50 -16.21 9.04
CA GLY A 218 -0.52 -14.85 8.52
C GLY A 218 -1.55 -14.64 7.39
N LEU A 219 -1.93 -15.70 6.68
CA LEU A 219 -2.74 -15.59 5.47
C LEU A 219 -4.19 -15.24 5.82
N ALA A 220 -4.77 -14.36 4.99
CA ALA A 220 -6.05 -13.70 5.20
C ALA A 220 -6.14 -12.97 6.54
N THR A 221 -5.07 -12.25 6.92
CA THR A 221 -5.07 -11.34 8.08
C THR A 221 -4.87 -9.90 7.65
N ILE A 222 -5.51 -8.98 8.37
CA ILE A 222 -5.36 -7.54 8.16
C ILE A 222 -3.91 -7.13 8.43
N GLY A 223 -3.43 -7.46 9.62
CA GLY A 223 -2.15 -7.00 10.13
C GLY A 223 -2.20 -5.68 10.88
N GLY A 224 -1.11 -5.39 11.58
CA GLY A 224 -0.97 -4.14 12.34
C GLY A 224 -0.51 -2.96 11.48
N GLY A 225 -0.26 -1.83 12.12
CA GLY A 225 0.19 -0.62 11.43
C GLY A 225 -0.97 0.13 10.79
N ASN A 226 -0.81 0.56 9.54
CA ASN A 226 -1.84 1.30 8.81
C ASN A 226 -2.89 0.39 8.15
N HIS A 227 -2.74 -0.94 8.16
CA HIS A 227 -3.67 -1.88 7.53
C HIS A 227 -5.09 -1.82 8.13
N PHE A 228 -6.10 -2.17 7.33
CA PHE A 228 -7.50 -2.23 7.73
C PHE A 228 -8.35 -3.03 6.73
N VAL A 229 -9.55 -3.42 7.14
CA VAL A 229 -10.68 -3.67 6.23
C VAL A 229 -11.77 -2.68 6.58
N GLU A 230 -12.25 -1.91 5.62
CA GLU A 230 -13.24 -0.86 5.84
C GLU A 230 -14.47 -1.07 4.97
N VAL A 231 -15.65 -1.13 5.59
CA VAL A 231 -16.94 -1.09 4.90
C VAL A 231 -17.35 0.36 4.75
N GLN A 232 -17.74 0.73 3.54
CA GLN A 232 -17.98 2.09 3.11
C GLN A 232 -19.30 2.18 2.33
N ARG A 233 -19.77 3.40 2.13
CA ARG A 233 -20.80 3.74 1.15
C ARG A 233 -20.15 4.53 0.03
N VAL A 234 -20.46 4.21 -1.22
CA VAL A 234 -20.15 5.10 -2.36
C VAL A 234 -20.99 6.37 -2.19
N GLU A 235 -20.37 7.45 -1.75
CA GLU A 235 -21.05 8.70 -1.40
C GLU A 235 -21.43 9.49 -2.65
N ALA A 236 -20.52 9.58 -3.62
CA ALA A 236 -20.72 10.35 -4.85
C ALA A 236 -19.92 9.74 -6.00
N VAL A 237 -20.42 9.89 -7.22
CA VAL A 237 -19.77 9.46 -8.47
C VAL A 237 -19.57 10.69 -9.37
N GLU A 238 -18.32 11.01 -9.63
CA GLU A 238 -17.92 12.15 -10.46
C GLU A 238 -17.81 11.75 -11.93
N ASP A 239 -17.14 10.64 -12.23
CA ASP A 239 -17.05 10.09 -13.60
C ASP A 239 -18.04 8.93 -13.79
N ARG A 240 -19.26 9.28 -14.18
CA ARG A 240 -20.38 8.33 -14.32
C ARG A 240 -20.11 7.21 -15.34
N ALA A 241 -19.45 7.53 -16.46
CA ALA A 241 -19.21 6.55 -17.52
C ALA A 241 -18.22 5.47 -17.06
N ARG A 242 -17.12 5.88 -16.43
CA ARG A 242 -16.12 4.94 -15.91
C ARG A 242 -16.64 4.17 -14.70
N ALA A 243 -17.34 4.85 -13.79
CA ALA A 243 -17.98 4.21 -12.64
C ALA A 243 -18.97 3.12 -13.08
N TRP A 244 -19.81 3.39 -14.09
CA TRP A 244 -20.72 2.38 -14.66
C TRP A 244 -19.97 1.16 -15.19
N GLY A 245 -18.87 1.37 -15.95
CA GLY A 245 -18.04 0.28 -16.47
C GLY A 245 -17.35 -0.55 -15.38
N TRP A 246 -17.14 0.04 -14.20
CA TRP A 246 -16.58 -0.64 -13.02
C TRP A 246 -17.64 -1.17 -12.06
N GLY A 247 -18.93 -1.02 -12.38
CA GLY A 247 -20.05 -1.45 -11.54
C GLY A 247 -20.28 -0.61 -10.29
N VAL A 248 -19.66 0.57 -10.19
CA VAL A 248 -19.72 1.48 -9.04
C VAL A 248 -20.91 2.43 -9.18
N ARG A 249 -21.76 2.51 -8.14
CA ARG A 249 -22.97 3.35 -8.12
C ARG A 249 -23.09 4.13 -6.81
N GLU A 250 -23.62 5.34 -6.88
CA GLU A 250 -23.93 6.13 -5.67
C GLU A 250 -24.88 5.38 -4.73
N GLY A 251 -24.63 5.51 -3.42
CA GLY A 251 -25.39 4.85 -2.36
C GLY A 251 -25.05 3.36 -2.15
N GLN A 252 -24.24 2.76 -3.02
CA GLN A 252 -23.90 1.34 -2.96
C GLN A 252 -22.96 1.04 -1.78
N LEU A 253 -23.10 -0.15 -1.18
CA LEU A 253 -22.14 -0.66 -0.21
C LEU A 253 -20.82 -0.98 -0.92
N ALA A 254 -19.71 -0.58 -0.31
CA ALA A 254 -18.37 -0.90 -0.77
C ALA A 254 -17.55 -1.46 0.39
N PHE A 255 -16.48 -2.18 0.09
CA PHE A 255 -15.49 -2.53 1.09
C PHE A 255 -14.08 -2.47 0.51
N MET A 256 -13.19 -1.91 1.31
CA MET A 256 -11.82 -1.63 0.98
C MET A 256 -10.90 -2.41 1.91
N ILE A 257 -9.91 -3.09 1.35
CA ILE A 257 -8.94 -3.89 2.08
C ILE A 257 -7.57 -3.28 1.87
N HIS A 258 -6.93 -2.93 2.96
CA HIS A 258 -5.54 -2.51 3.01
C HIS A 258 -4.72 -3.56 3.76
N SER A 259 -3.93 -4.34 3.03
CA SER A 259 -3.00 -5.30 3.60
C SER A 259 -1.87 -5.64 2.62
N GLY A 260 -0.88 -6.40 3.10
CA GLY A 260 0.33 -6.74 2.38
C GLY A 260 0.79 -8.17 2.59
N SER A 261 2.09 -8.39 2.43
CA SER A 261 2.74 -9.71 2.39
C SER A 261 2.96 -10.38 3.75
N ARG A 262 2.54 -9.73 4.84
CA ARG A 262 2.63 -10.26 6.22
C ARG A 262 4.05 -10.75 6.53
N ASP A 263 4.19 -11.90 7.19
CA ASP A 263 5.48 -12.44 7.61
C ASP A 263 6.35 -12.92 6.44
N VAL A 264 5.76 -13.24 5.27
CA VAL A 264 6.53 -13.60 4.07
C VAL A 264 7.34 -12.41 3.57
N GLY A 265 6.73 -11.22 3.50
CA GLY A 265 7.48 -10.02 3.13
C GLY A 265 8.50 -9.60 4.18
N LYS A 266 8.20 -9.80 5.46
CA LYS A 266 9.20 -9.56 6.53
C LYS A 266 10.40 -10.49 6.36
N HIS A 267 10.16 -11.77 6.10
CA HIS A 267 11.20 -12.76 5.85
C HIS A 267 12.08 -12.35 4.66
N VAL A 268 11.47 -12.05 3.51
CA VAL A 268 12.17 -11.61 2.30
C VAL A 268 12.90 -10.28 2.53
N GLY A 269 12.19 -9.26 3.00
CA GLY A 269 12.71 -7.90 3.13
C GLY A 269 13.90 -7.79 4.09
N VAL A 270 13.86 -8.49 5.23
CA VAL A 270 15.00 -8.52 6.17
C VAL A 270 16.19 -9.25 5.53
N ALA A 271 15.97 -10.44 4.97
CA ALA A 271 17.04 -11.24 4.38
C ALA A 271 17.75 -10.49 3.24
N TRP A 272 17.03 -9.71 2.45
CA TRP A 272 17.60 -8.97 1.32
C TRP A 272 18.27 -7.64 1.70
N GLN A 273 17.84 -7.01 2.80
CA GLN A 273 18.63 -5.92 3.39
C GLN A 273 19.97 -6.43 3.95
N ASP A 274 19.97 -7.60 4.60
CA ASP A 274 21.20 -8.21 5.10
C ASP A 274 22.12 -8.67 3.96
N ARG A 275 21.56 -9.25 2.89
CA ARG A 275 22.34 -9.56 1.68
C ARG A 275 22.93 -8.32 1.03
N ALA A 276 22.21 -7.20 0.99
CA ALA A 276 22.77 -5.95 0.47
C ALA A 276 23.95 -5.44 1.31
N ARG A 277 23.90 -5.61 2.64
CA ARG A 277 25.04 -5.33 3.54
C ARG A 277 26.22 -6.25 3.30
N GLN A 278 25.96 -7.55 3.19
CA GLN A 278 27.00 -8.57 2.97
C GLN A 278 27.67 -8.43 1.59
N ALA A 279 26.90 -8.04 0.57
CA ALA A 279 27.40 -7.84 -0.79
C ALA A 279 28.07 -6.47 -0.99
N TRP A 280 28.01 -5.56 -0.01
CA TRP A 280 28.62 -4.24 -0.13
C TRP A 280 30.14 -4.37 -0.30
N PRO A 281 30.76 -3.70 -1.29
CA PRO A 281 32.19 -3.83 -1.54
C PRO A 281 33.04 -3.46 -0.31
N VAL A 282 33.98 -4.34 0.06
CA VAL A 282 34.88 -4.12 1.19
C VAL A 282 35.72 -2.86 0.97
N GLY A 283 35.74 -1.96 1.96
CA GLY A 283 36.47 -0.70 1.90
C GLY A 283 35.76 0.43 1.13
N ALA A 284 34.62 0.18 0.49
CA ALA A 284 33.82 1.24 -0.10
C ALA A 284 33.09 2.06 0.99
N PRO A 285 32.98 3.40 0.83
CA PRO A 285 32.28 4.24 1.79
C PRO A 285 30.80 3.85 1.88
N LEU A 286 30.26 3.83 3.10
CA LEU A 286 28.84 3.58 3.33
C LEU A 286 28.03 4.86 3.07
N PRO A 287 26.87 4.78 2.41
CA PRO A 287 25.92 5.89 2.35
C PRO A 287 25.52 6.33 3.76
N GLU A 288 25.46 7.64 4.01
CA GLU A 288 25.08 8.21 5.31
C GLU A 288 23.69 7.74 5.77
N SER A 289 22.77 7.50 4.83
CA SER A 289 21.45 6.94 5.12
C SER A 289 21.46 5.54 5.70
N GLY A 290 22.56 4.78 5.59
CA GLY A 290 22.62 3.36 5.93
C GLY A 290 21.83 2.43 5.01
N ILE A 291 21.13 2.98 4.02
CA ILE A 291 20.42 2.24 2.97
C ILE A 291 21.42 1.82 1.91
N LEU A 292 21.46 0.51 1.63
CA LEU A 292 22.39 -0.07 0.65
C LEU A 292 21.64 -0.59 -0.58
N PRO A 293 21.97 -0.09 -1.80
CA PRO A 293 21.50 -0.69 -3.03
C PRO A 293 22.22 -2.01 -3.34
N LEU A 294 21.61 -2.83 -4.20
CA LEU A 294 22.26 -3.95 -4.90
C LEU A 294 22.57 -3.51 -6.33
N GLY A 295 23.85 -3.58 -6.74
CA GLY A 295 24.27 -3.28 -8.11
C GLY A 295 24.80 -4.46 -8.92
N ASP A 296 25.02 -5.63 -8.29
CA ASP A 296 25.37 -6.87 -9.00
C ASP A 296 24.14 -7.43 -9.73
N ALA A 297 24.26 -7.66 -11.04
CA ALA A 297 23.12 -8.06 -11.87
C ALA A 297 22.45 -9.36 -11.38
N ARG A 298 23.22 -10.34 -10.90
CA ARG A 298 22.68 -11.60 -10.39
C ARG A 298 21.92 -11.39 -9.09
N LEU A 299 22.46 -10.56 -8.18
CA LEU A 299 21.77 -10.21 -6.94
C LEU A 299 20.51 -9.37 -7.19
N VAL A 300 20.53 -8.48 -8.18
CA VAL A 300 19.33 -7.73 -8.61
C VAL A 300 18.23 -8.68 -9.07
N GLU A 301 18.54 -9.60 -9.97
CA GLU A 301 17.58 -10.58 -10.48
C GLU A 301 17.00 -11.46 -9.36
N GLN A 302 17.86 -11.97 -8.48
CA GLN A 302 17.43 -12.80 -7.35
C GLN A 302 16.58 -12.02 -6.34
N TYR A 303 16.89 -10.74 -6.08
CA TYR A 303 16.05 -9.90 -5.23
C TYR A 303 14.66 -9.70 -5.83
N LEU A 304 14.58 -9.39 -7.14
CA LEU A 304 13.30 -9.18 -7.81
C LEU A 304 12.44 -10.45 -7.82
N GLU A 305 13.05 -11.63 -8.01
CA GLU A 305 12.36 -12.91 -7.88
C GLU A 305 11.86 -13.14 -6.44
N ALA A 306 12.64 -12.77 -5.42
CA ALA A 306 12.23 -12.89 -4.03
C ALA A 306 11.13 -11.87 -3.64
N GLU A 307 11.22 -10.64 -4.13
CA GLU A 307 10.19 -9.61 -3.99
C GLU A 307 8.89 -10.09 -4.64
N ALA A 308 8.97 -10.66 -5.84
CA ALA A 308 7.83 -11.27 -6.53
C ALA A 308 7.18 -12.40 -5.70
N THR A 309 7.97 -13.27 -5.06
CA THR A 309 7.45 -14.31 -4.15
C THR A 309 6.59 -13.72 -3.03
N ALA A 310 7.09 -12.68 -2.35
CA ALA A 310 6.35 -12.00 -1.28
C ALA A 310 5.14 -11.23 -1.82
N ALA A 311 5.28 -10.62 -3.00
CA ALA A 311 4.20 -9.88 -3.65
C ALA A 311 3.03 -10.79 -4.03
N ASN A 312 3.32 -11.99 -4.54
CA ASN A 312 2.32 -12.99 -4.88
C ASN A 312 1.48 -13.39 -3.65
N TYR A 313 2.13 -13.62 -2.51
CA TYR A 313 1.44 -13.89 -1.25
C TYR A 313 0.53 -12.72 -0.84
N ALA A 314 0.96 -11.46 -1.01
CA ALA A 314 0.16 -10.30 -0.65
C ALA A 314 -1.12 -10.17 -1.48
N PHE A 315 -1.06 -10.45 -2.79
CA PHE A 315 -2.24 -10.47 -3.66
C PHE A 315 -3.27 -11.50 -3.17
N LEU A 316 -2.83 -12.72 -2.86
CA LEU A 316 -3.73 -13.74 -2.31
C LEU A 316 -4.26 -13.35 -0.92
N ASN A 317 -3.43 -12.74 -0.07
CA ASN A 317 -3.86 -12.28 1.24
C ASN A 317 -5.04 -11.30 1.14
N ARG A 318 -4.95 -10.30 0.25
CA ARG A 318 -6.05 -9.35 0.00
C ARG A 318 -7.28 -10.05 -0.61
N LEU A 319 -7.07 -11.00 -1.53
CA LEU A 319 -8.15 -11.78 -2.14
C LEU A 319 -8.92 -12.57 -1.08
N LEU A 320 -8.24 -13.32 -0.23
CA LEU A 320 -8.89 -14.17 0.77
C LEU A 320 -9.52 -13.35 1.91
N LEU A 321 -8.96 -12.19 2.26
CA LEU A 321 -9.64 -11.23 3.15
C LEU A 321 -10.99 -10.79 2.58
N ALA A 322 -11.03 -10.51 1.26
CA ALA A 322 -12.27 -10.16 0.56
C ALA A 322 -13.23 -11.35 0.51
N GLU A 323 -12.74 -12.54 0.20
CA GLU A 323 -13.58 -13.73 0.05
C GLU A 323 -14.23 -14.15 1.38
N LEU A 324 -13.53 -14.06 2.51
CA LEU A 324 -14.12 -14.28 3.82
C LEU A 324 -15.26 -13.28 4.13
N LEU A 325 -15.08 -12.01 3.73
CA LEU A 325 -16.12 -10.99 3.85
C LEU A 325 -17.31 -11.30 2.94
N ARG A 326 -17.07 -11.67 1.67
CA ARG A 326 -18.11 -12.07 0.72
C ARG A 326 -18.93 -13.25 1.23
N GLN A 327 -18.28 -14.28 1.76
CA GLN A 327 -18.95 -15.42 2.38
C GLN A 327 -19.83 -14.98 3.55
N THR A 328 -19.32 -14.11 4.40
CA THR A 328 -20.09 -13.55 5.52
C THR A 328 -21.30 -12.73 5.05
N LEU A 329 -21.17 -11.95 3.97
CA LEU A 329 -22.31 -11.26 3.36
C LEU A 329 -23.33 -12.27 2.83
N ARG A 330 -22.89 -13.31 2.10
CA ARG A 330 -23.80 -14.31 1.56
C ARG A 330 -24.55 -15.10 2.65
N GLU A 331 -23.85 -15.45 3.73
CA GLU A 331 -24.47 -16.10 4.90
C GLU A 331 -25.55 -15.23 5.56
N LEU A 332 -25.36 -13.91 5.59
CA LEU A 332 -26.27 -12.98 6.27
C LEU A 332 -27.41 -12.48 5.39
N PHE A 333 -27.17 -12.31 4.09
CA PHE A 333 -28.06 -11.61 3.18
C PHE A 333 -28.54 -12.47 2.00
N GLY A 334 -28.04 -13.70 1.85
CA GLY A 334 -28.41 -14.60 0.75
C GLY A 334 -27.52 -14.42 -0.47
N ASP A 335 -28.12 -14.43 -1.66
CA ASP A 335 -27.37 -14.30 -2.91
C ASP A 335 -26.89 -12.85 -3.12
N VAL A 336 -25.65 -12.57 -2.71
CA VAL A 336 -25.00 -11.26 -2.78
C VAL A 336 -23.88 -11.29 -3.80
N GLU A 337 -23.94 -10.37 -4.75
CA GLU A 337 -22.83 -10.04 -5.63
C GLU A 337 -21.95 -8.98 -4.97
N ALA A 338 -20.66 -9.24 -4.96
CA ALA A 338 -19.69 -8.33 -4.36
C ALA A 338 -18.43 -8.18 -5.24
N PRO A 339 -18.56 -7.80 -6.52
CA PRO A 339 -17.47 -7.87 -7.50
C PRO A 339 -16.26 -7.00 -7.14
N LEU A 340 -15.08 -7.44 -7.57
CA LEU A 340 -13.85 -6.66 -7.51
C LEU A 340 -13.95 -5.47 -8.47
N VAL A 341 -13.68 -4.27 -7.94
CA VAL A 341 -13.46 -3.07 -8.73
C VAL A 341 -12.00 -3.06 -9.21
N TYR A 342 -11.04 -3.03 -8.28
CA TYR A 342 -9.62 -3.12 -8.60
C TYR A 342 -8.77 -3.48 -7.37
N ASP A 343 -7.59 -4.07 -7.59
CA ASP A 343 -6.57 -4.38 -6.58
C ASP A 343 -5.20 -3.84 -7.04
N VAL A 344 -4.58 -2.96 -6.25
CA VAL A 344 -3.39 -2.18 -6.63
C VAL A 344 -2.32 -2.18 -5.51
N PRO A 345 -1.03 -2.43 -5.84
CA PRO A 345 0.08 -2.33 -4.90
C PRO A 345 0.46 -0.87 -4.62
N HIS A 346 1.17 -0.64 -3.51
CA HIS A 346 1.87 0.62 -3.27
C HIS A 346 3.30 0.48 -2.70
N ASN A 347 3.78 -0.75 -2.52
CA ASN A 347 5.17 -1.07 -2.15
C ASN A 347 5.72 -2.12 -3.11
N LEU A 348 6.30 -1.72 -4.24
CA LEU A 348 6.76 -2.68 -5.26
C LEU A 348 7.80 -2.07 -6.19
N THR A 349 8.74 -2.89 -6.67
CA THR A 349 9.66 -2.56 -7.78
C THR A 349 9.19 -3.17 -9.10
N LEU A 350 9.13 -2.37 -10.16
CA LEU A 350 8.78 -2.81 -11.52
C LEU A 350 9.79 -2.32 -12.56
N PRO A 351 9.93 -3.01 -13.71
CA PRO A 351 10.73 -2.50 -14.83
C PRO A 351 10.22 -1.14 -15.33
N TYR A 352 11.13 -0.20 -15.63
CA TYR A 352 10.78 1.11 -16.18
C TYR A 352 11.95 1.76 -16.93
N GLU A 353 11.74 2.15 -18.19
CA GLU A 353 12.70 2.85 -19.05
C GLU A 353 14.14 2.28 -19.01
N GLY A 354 14.28 0.96 -19.17
CA GLY A 354 15.59 0.28 -19.16
C GLY A 354 16.25 0.21 -17.76
N GLY A 355 15.47 0.43 -16.71
CA GLY A 355 15.87 0.32 -15.31
C GLY A 355 14.71 -0.14 -14.44
N TRP A 356 14.64 0.37 -13.21
CA TRP A 356 13.66 -0.06 -12.22
C TRP A 356 12.95 1.13 -11.59
N LEU A 357 11.66 0.96 -11.32
CA LEU A 357 10.82 1.93 -10.64
C LEU A 357 10.32 1.31 -9.33
N ALA A 358 10.91 1.73 -8.22
CA ALA A 358 10.53 1.31 -6.88
C ALA A 358 9.55 2.33 -6.28
N ARG A 359 8.40 1.86 -5.80
CA ARG A 359 7.40 2.67 -5.09
C ARG A 359 7.35 2.27 -3.64
N LYS A 360 7.35 3.25 -2.72
CA LYS A 360 7.19 3.05 -1.28
C LYS A 360 6.09 3.96 -0.76
N GLY A 361 4.90 3.40 -0.55
CA GLY A 361 3.70 4.18 -0.28
C GLY A 361 3.35 5.08 -1.47
N ALA A 362 3.38 4.55 -2.68
CA ALA A 362 2.87 5.23 -3.86
C ALA A 362 2.23 4.20 -4.79
N CYS A 363 1.05 4.49 -5.31
CA CYS A 363 0.32 3.62 -6.23
C CYS A 363 0.79 3.89 -7.67
N PRO A 364 0.90 2.87 -8.54
CA PRO A 364 1.01 3.12 -9.97
C PRO A 364 -0.24 3.85 -10.49
N ALA A 365 -0.03 4.83 -11.35
CA ALA A 365 -1.04 5.72 -11.91
C ALA A 365 -0.79 5.94 -13.41
N GLY A 366 -0.55 4.84 -14.13
CA GLY A 366 -0.50 4.83 -15.59
C GLY A 366 -1.81 5.35 -16.21
N ALA A 367 -1.78 5.69 -17.49
CA ALA A 367 -2.96 6.21 -18.19
C ALA A 367 -4.14 5.23 -18.11
N GLU A 368 -5.29 5.74 -17.69
CA GLU A 368 -6.55 4.98 -17.48
C GLU A 368 -6.48 3.88 -16.41
N GLN A 369 -5.40 3.79 -15.63
CA GLN A 369 -5.27 2.81 -14.56
C GLN A 369 -6.11 3.22 -13.34
N PRO A 370 -6.93 2.32 -12.74
CA PRO A 370 -7.61 2.62 -11.49
C PRO A 370 -6.60 2.84 -10.35
N VAL A 371 -6.86 3.85 -9.51
CA VAL A 371 -6.06 4.20 -8.34
C VAL A 371 -6.99 4.29 -7.13
N ILE A 372 -6.58 3.71 -6.01
CA ILE A 372 -7.35 3.71 -4.76
C ILE A 372 -6.57 4.51 -3.72
N ILE A 373 -7.15 5.58 -3.21
CA ILE A 373 -6.52 6.47 -2.23
C ILE A 373 -7.41 6.53 -0.97
N PRO A 374 -7.11 5.74 0.06
CA PRO A 374 -7.84 5.78 1.32
C PRO A 374 -7.59 7.07 2.10
N GLY A 375 -8.63 7.50 2.83
CA GLY A 375 -8.47 8.46 3.91
C GLY A 375 -7.82 7.84 5.16
N SER A 376 -7.90 8.56 6.27
CA SER A 376 -7.72 7.98 7.61
C SER A 376 -9.00 7.26 8.06
N MET A 377 -8.93 6.55 9.19
CA MET A 377 -10.10 5.95 9.85
C MET A 377 -11.18 7.02 10.11
N GLY A 378 -12.30 6.97 9.38
CA GLY A 378 -13.38 7.96 9.47
C GLY A 378 -13.35 9.11 8.45
N ALA A 379 -12.32 9.20 7.61
CA ALA A 379 -12.26 10.18 6.51
C ALA A 379 -12.63 9.55 5.16
N THR A 380 -13.04 10.39 4.22
CA THR A 380 -13.37 9.99 2.85
C THR A 380 -12.20 9.29 2.16
N SER A 381 -12.51 8.21 1.45
CA SER A 381 -11.60 7.53 0.53
C SER A 381 -11.99 7.82 -0.92
N PHE A 382 -11.06 7.64 -1.85
CA PHE A 382 -11.24 8.00 -3.25
C PHE A 382 -10.92 6.84 -4.17
N LEU A 383 -11.81 6.62 -5.14
CA LEU A 383 -11.54 5.85 -6.34
C LEU A 383 -11.23 6.84 -7.46
N MET A 384 -10.06 6.68 -8.05
CA MET A 384 -9.48 7.60 -9.02
C MET A 384 -9.05 6.82 -10.27
N VAL A 385 -8.66 7.56 -11.31
CA VAL A 385 -8.00 7.02 -12.51
C VAL A 385 -6.72 7.79 -12.79
N GLY A 386 -5.64 7.08 -13.10
CA GLY A 386 -4.34 7.64 -13.45
C GLY A 386 -4.34 8.29 -14.84
N CYS A 387 -3.56 9.36 -14.98
CA CYS A 387 -3.38 10.08 -16.24
C CYS A 387 -2.07 9.71 -16.96
N GLY A 388 -1.22 8.87 -16.38
CA GLY A 388 0.07 8.50 -16.98
C GLY A 388 1.09 9.65 -17.00
N ASP A 389 1.07 10.53 -16.01
CA ASP A 389 1.98 11.68 -15.96
C ASP A 389 3.44 11.24 -15.71
N ALA A 390 4.28 11.39 -16.73
CA ALA A 390 5.70 11.06 -16.68
C ALA A 390 6.48 11.89 -15.64
N ARG A 391 6.03 13.11 -15.31
CA ARG A 391 6.66 13.95 -14.26
C ARG A 391 6.50 13.34 -12.88
N ALA A 392 5.39 12.65 -12.66
CA ALA A 392 5.09 11.90 -11.45
C ALA A 392 5.60 10.44 -11.51
N LEU A 393 6.34 10.07 -12.56
CA LEU A 393 6.75 8.69 -12.85
C LEU A 393 5.55 7.74 -12.82
N GLU A 394 4.43 8.17 -13.41
CA GLU A 394 3.18 7.40 -13.46
C GLU A 394 2.78 6.86 -12.08
N SER A 395 2.78 7.74 -11.07
CA SER A 395 2.52 7.38 -9.68
C SER A 395 1.64 8.40 -8.97
N ALA A 396 0.84 7.92 -8.02
CA ALA A 396 -0.05 8.72 -7.20
C ALA A 396 0.05 8.32 -5.72
N SER A 397 -0.52 9.15 -4.84
CA SER A 397 -0.61 8.87 -3.40
C SER A 397 -1.26 7.53 -3.11
N HIS A 398 -0.90 6.98 -1.96
CA HIS A 398 -1.46 5.73 -1.46
C HIS A 398 -2.40 5.93 -0.27
N GLY A 399 -2.54 7.17 0.22
CA GLY A 399 -3.47 7.54 1.27
C GLY A 399 -3.31 9.01 1.66
N ALA A 400 -3.68 9.35 2.88
CA ALA A 400 -3.55 10.72 3.41
C ALA A 400 -2.11 11.08 3.84
N GLY A 401 -1.34 10.09 4.29
CA GLY A 401 -0.01 10.30 4.88
C GLY A 401 -0.07 10.79 6.33
N ARG A 402 0.85 10.30 7.18
CA ARG A 402 0.84 10.67 8.60
C ARG A 402 1.37 12.09 8.78
N ALA A 403 0.71 12.85 9.64
CA ALA A 403 1.17 14.16 10.10
C ALA A 403 1.77 14.10 11.52
N ARG A 404 1.50 13.02 12.26
CA ARG A 404 1.98 12.80 13.63
C ARG A 404 2.43 11.35 13.84
N SER A 405 3.51 11.16 14.59
CA SER A 405 4.00 9.83 14.96
C SER A 405 3.05 9.15 15.95
N ARG A 406 2.96 7.82 15.93
CA ARG A 406 2.12 7.04 16.87
C ARG A 406 2.45 7.37 18.32
N PHE A 407 3.74 7.41 18.64
CA PHE A 407 4.24 7.73 19.96
C PHE A 407 3.81 9.12 20.47
N SER A 408 3.70 10.11 19.58
CA SER A 408 3.24 11.45 19.95
C SER A 408 1.75 11.51 20.27
N LEU A 409 0.94 10.63 19.68
CA LEU A 409 -0.51 10.57 19.89
C LEU A 409 -0.86 9.86 21.20
N SER A 410 -0.09 8.83 21.56
CA SER A 410 -0.30 8.06 22.80
C SER A 410 0.17 8.82 24.06
N ARG A 411 0.79 10.00 23.92
CA ARG A 411 1.41 10.78 25.02
C ARG A 411 0.55 11.90 25.61
N GLY A 412 -0.73 12.01 25.24
CA GLY A 412 -1.64 12.97 25.85
C GLY A 412 -2.82 12.25 26.50
N GLY A 413 -3.16 12.60 27.74
CA GLY A 413 -4.45 12.26 28.35
C GLY A 413 -5.63 12.96 27.67
N ALA A 414 -5.67 12.92 26.33
CA ALA A 414 -6.64 13.56 25.48
C ALA A 414 -7.98 12.83 25.57
N ASP A 415 -9.06 13.57 25.34
CA ASP A 415 -10.41 13.03 25.22
C ASP A 415 -10.45 11.94 24.13
N GLN A 416 -10.85 10.73 24.53
CA GLN A 416 -10.95 9.55 23.66
C GLN A 416 -12.39 9.31 23.19
N SER A 417 -13.29 10.28 23.40
CA SER A 417 -14.65 10.24 22.86
C SER A 417 -14.64 10.14 21.34
N GLU A 418 -15.70 9.55 20.77
CA GLU A 418 -15.83 9.42 19.31
C GLU A 418 -15.83 10.77 18.60
N ALA A 419 -16.43 11.79 19.22
CA ALA A 419 -16.41 13.15 18.71
C ALA A 419 -14.99 13.74 18.68
N ALA A 420 -14.22 13.59 19.76
CA ALA A 420 -12.86 14.08 19.84
C ALA A 420 -11.91 13.36 18.86
N LEU A 421 -12.15 12.07 18.63
CA LEU A 421 -11.39 11.27 17.67
C LEU A 421 -11.90 11.42 16.23
N GLY A 422 -12.95 12.19 15.95
CA GLY A 422 -13.49 12.33 14.59
C GLY A 422 -14.07 11.04 14.02
N LEU A 423 -14.53 10.14 14.89
CA LEU A 423 -15.13 8.84 14.56
C LEU A 423 -16.65 8.85 14.70
N THR A 424 -17.27 10.02 14.82
CA THR A 424 -18.73 10.14 14.91
C THR A 424 -19.39 9.51 13.68
N GLY A 425 -20.16 8.45 13.90
CA GLY A 425 -20.85 7.70 12.83
C GLY A 425 -19.98 6.66 12.12
N VAL A 426 -18.76 6.40 12.60
CA VAL A 426 -17.85 5.38 12.06
C VAL A 426 -17.32 4.50 13.18
N ASP A 427 -17.63 3.22 13.10
CA ASP A 427 -17.21 2.27 14.11
C ASP A 427 -15.81 1.71 13.83
N CYS A 428 -14.91 1.83 14.79
CA CYS A 428 -13.61 1.14 14.75
C CYS A 428 -13.64 -0.12 15.60
N ILE A 429 -13.59 -1.28 14.95
CA ILE A 429 -13.49 -2.60 15.59
C ILE A 429 -12.01 -2.98 15.68
N THR A 430 -11.50 -3.02 16.91
CA THR A 430 -10.10 -3.36 17.22
C THR A 430 -10.03 -4.11 18.55
N LEU A 431 -9.03 -4.99 18.70
CA LEU A 431 -8.70 -5.62 19.99
C LEU A 431 -7.80 -4.75 20.88
N ARG A 432 -7.29 -3.65 20.35
CA ARG A 432 -6.37 -2.73 21.02
C ARG A 432 -6.98 -1.33 21.03
N ALA A 433 -7.46 -0.89 22.18
CA ALA A 433 -8.14 0.39 22.31
C ALA A 433 -7.24 1.58 21.89
N GLU A 434 -5.94 1.46 22.13
CA GLU A 434 -4.94 2.49 21.79
C GLU A 434 -4.89 2.75 20.28
N ARG A 435 -5.24 1.76 19.44
CA ARG A 435 -5.27 1.93 17.99
C ARG A 435 -6.30 2.96 17.54
N ARG A 436 -7.38 3.16 18.30
CA ARG A 436 -8.36 4.21 17.99
C ARG A 436 -7.72 5.59 18.07
N VAL A 437 -6.76 5.79 18.98
CA VAL A 437 -6.04 7.04 19.17
C VAL A 437 -4.89 7.17 18.18
N GLU A 438 -4.08 6.13 18.03
CA GLU A 438 -2.89 6.15 17.15
C GLU A 438 -3.23 6.34 15.67
N GLU A 439 -4.47 6.04 15.27
CA GLU A 439 -4.88 5.95 13.87
C GLU A 439 -6.11 6.83 13.57
N ALA A 440 -6.49 7.69 14.52
CA ALA A 440 -7.54 8.69 14.34
C ALA A 440 -7.23 9.67 13.18
N PRO A 441 -8.22 10.31 12.56
CA PRO A 441 -8.03 11.34 11.53
C PRO A 441 -6.98 12.40 11.84
N ALA A 442 -6.90 12.86 13.10
CA ALA A 442 -5.92 13.85 13.53
C ALA A 442 -4.45 13.37 13.45
N ALA A 443 -4.21 12.06 13.31
CA ALA A 443 -2.90 11.48 13.07
C ALA A 443 -2.38 11.70 11.64
N TYR A 444 -3.30 11.98 10.72
CA TYR A 444 -3.07 12.04 9.28
C TYR A 444 -3.22 13.47 8.76
N LYS A 445 -2.67 13.72 7.57
CA LYS A 445 -2.96 14.95 6.81
C LYS A 445 -4.43 14.94 6.39
N PRO A 446 -5.05 16.11 6.16
CA PRO A 446 -6.36 16.15 5.52
C PRO A 446 -6.26 15.52 4.13
N ILE A 447 -7.08 14.51 3.85
CA ILE A 447 -7.03 13.75 2.58
C ILE A 447 -7.38 14.61 1.37
N ARG A 448 -8.30 15.57 1.52
CA ARG A 448 -8.81 16.36 0.41
C ARG A 448 -7.72 17.21 -0.28
N PRO A 449 -6.91 18.02 0.43
CA PRO A 449 -5.77 18.71 -0.18
C PRO A 449 -4.72 17.78 -0.82
N VAL A 450 -4.52 16.57 -0.28
CA VAL A 450 -3.61 15.56 -0.88
C VAL A 450 -4.13 15.10 -2.25
N VAL A 451 -5.44 14.90 -2.37
CA VAL A 451 -6.09 14.50 -3.63
C VAL A 451 -6.15 15.68 -4.60
N ASP A 452 -6.61 16.85 -4.16
CA ASP A 452 -6.75 18.04 -5.01
C ASP A 452 -5.42 18.43 -5.65
N ALA A 453 -4.31 18.36 -4.91
CA ALA A 453 -2.98 18.63 -5.44
C ALA A 453 -2.65 17.79 -6.69
N GLN A 454 -3.03 16.52 -6.70
CA GLN A 454 -2.73 15.59 -7.79
C GLN A 454 -3.72 15.75 -8.95
N VAL A 455 -4.98 16.07 -8.65
CA VAL A 455 -5.98 16.41 -9.67
C VAL A 455 -5.58 17.68 -10.41
N GLU A 456 -5.21 18.74 -9.68
CA GLU A 456 -4.73 20.01 -10.26
C GLU A 456 -3.39 19.88 -11.01
N ALA A 457 -2.56 18.91 -10.64
CA ALA A 457 -1.33 18.59 -11.36
C ALA A 457 -1.59 17.75 -12.63
N GLY A 458 -2.79 17.18 -12.77
CA GLY A 458 -3.15 16.30 -13.88
C GLY A 458 -2.61 14.87 -13.74
N ILE A 459 -2.28 14.43 -12.52
CA ILE A 459 -1.74 13.08 -12.24
C ILE A 459 -2.86 12.05 -12.17
N VAL A 460 -4.00 12.42 -11.58
CA VAL A 460 -5.19 11.58 -11.44
C VAL A 460 -6.46 12.37 -11.72
N ARG A 461 -7.55 11.66 -12.03
CA ARG A 461 -8.91 12.20 -12.09
C ARG A 461 -9.82 11.43 -11.13
N GLU A 462 -10.74 12.14 -10.49
CA GLU A 462 -11.69 11.55 -9.55
C GLU A 462 -12.77 10.76 -10.27
N VAL A 463 -13.08 9.56 -9.75
CA VAL A 463 -14.17 8.71 -10.27
C VAL A 463 -15.29 8.61 -9.25
N ALA A 464 -14.96 8.31 -7.98
CA ALA A 464 -15.95 8.22 -6.91
C ALA A 464 -15.34 8.53 -5.54
N ARG A 465 -16.19 9.01 -4.63
CA ARG A 465 -15.90 9.18 -3.20
C ARG A 465 -16.59 8.11 -2.38
N LEU A 466 -15.90 7.64 -1.34
CA LEU A 466 -16.39 6.62 -0.43
C LEU A 466 -16.35 7.14 1.00
N ALA A 467 -17.49 7.06 1.68
CA ALA A 467 -17.64 7.44 3.07
C ALA A 467 -17.58 6.18 3.96
N PRO A 468 -16.71 6.14 4.98
CA PRO A 468 -16.59 4.99 5.88
C PRO A 468 -17.86 4.78 6.72
N LEU A 469 -18.16 3.52 7.01
CA LEU A 469 -19.24 3.09 7.90
C LEU A 469 -18.68 2.29 9.09
N LEU A 470 -17.70 1.42 8.81
CA LEU A 470 -17.15 0.46 9.77
C LEU A 470 -15.73 0.09 9.36
N THR A 471 -14.79 0.12 10.29
CA THR A 471 -13.37 -0.21 10.03
C THR A 471 -12.92 -1.32 10.99
N PHE A 472 -12.36 -2.41 10.46
CA PHE A 472 -11.63 -3.42 11.22
C PHE A 472 -10.14 -3.11 11.19
N LYS A 473 -9.52 -3.09 12.37
CA LYS A 473 -8.08 -2.86 12.54
C LYS A 473 -7.49 -3.78 13.61
N ALA A 474 -6.32 -4.35 13.37
CA ALA A 474 -5.70 -5.36 14.24
C ALA A 474 -4.71 -4.80 15.29
#